data_AF-T0DJB5-F1
#
_entry.id   AF-T0DJB5-F1
#
_cell.length_a   1.000
_cell.length_b   1.000
_cell.length_c   1.000
_cell.angle_alpha   90.00
_cell.angle_beta   90.00
_cell.angle_gamma   90.00
#
_symmetry.space_group_name_H-M   'P 1'
#
loop_
_entity.id
_entity.type
_entity.pdbx_description
1 polymer ?
#
loop_
_entity_poly.entity_id
_entity_poly.type
_entity_poly.pdbx_seq_one_letter_code
_entity_poly.pdbx_strand_id
1 'polypeptide(L)'
;MTNSNKTSNKSLNDIFSKFNKKTFKYLNISTCLIADTFVAFYLYLVYANPKTYHESFKIAYQSLRLVDPSIADGIKDPNFQNQLIQLMIQTVISIICIYLIIHFIVYIFRIYNKKFAYGYIKLYAWTGGVLMTITALFNLETPRVAMFLIPGLLLLFNALGFKHESQMKEE
;
A
#
# COMPACT_ATOMS: atom_id res chain seq x y z
N MET A 1 12.07 13.56 -33.07
CA MET A 1 11.53 12.72 -31.97
C MET A 1 10.21 13.29 -31.41
N THR A 2 9.19 13.58 -32.23
CA THR A 2 7.95 14.26 -31.77
C THR A 2 6.64 13.55 -32.14
N ASN A 3 6.67 12.47 -32.95
CA ASN A 3 5.46 11.78 -33.38
C ASN A 3 4.92 10.71 -32.41
N SER A 4 5.73 10.17 -31.50
CA SER A 4 5.30 9.12 -30.55
C SER A 4 4.34 9.64 -29.46
N ASN A 5 4.56 10.87 -28.95
CA ASN A 5 3.73 11.45 -27.90
C ASN A 5 2.31 11.81 -28.37
N LYS A 6 2.13 12.09 -29.67
CA LYS A 6 0.82 12.49 -30.23
C LYS A 6 -0.11 11.28 -30.43
N THR A 7 0.43 10.14 -30.82
CA THR A 7 -0.32 8.87 -30.97
C THR A 7 -0.64 8.21 -29.63
N SER A 8 0.28 8.23 -28.66
CA SER A 8 0.05 7.66 -27.32
C SER A 8 -1.09 8.36 -26.57
N ASN A 9 -1.10 9.70 -26.54
CA ASN A 9 -2.19 10.47 -25.92
C ASN A 9 -3.54 10.22 -26.61
N LYS A 10 -3.56 10.04 -27.94
CA LYS A 10 -4.79 9.75 -28.67
C LYS A 10 -5.40 8.41 -28.24
N SER A 11 -4.56 7.38 -28.11
CA SER A 11 -4.99 6.04 -27.65
C SER A 11 -5.57 6.06 -26.22
N LEU A 12 -4.94 6.76 -25.28
CA LEU A 12 -5.43 6.85 -23.90
C LEU A 12 -6.73 7.66 -23.80
N ASN A 13 -6.85 8.75 -24.55
CA ASN A 13 -8.09 9.52 -24.65
C ASN A 13 -9.25 8.66 -25.18
N ASP A 14 -8.98 7.83 -26.19
CA ASP A 14 -9.98 6.92 -26.78
C ASP A 14 -10.43 5.83 -25.78
N ILE A 15 -9.56 5.42 -24.85
CA ILE A 15 -9.92 4.50 -23.76
C ILE A 15 -10.78 5.22 -22.72
N PHE A 16 -10.35 6.37 -22.21
CA PHE A 16 -11.03 7.04 -21.10
C PHE A 16 -12.34 7.70 -21.51
N SER A 17 -12.49 8.15 -22.75
CA SER A 17 -13.76 8.70 -23.28
C SER A 17 -14.92 7.71 -23.30
N LYS A 18 -14.64 6.39 -23.20
CA LYS A 18 -15.66 5.35 -23.09
C LYS A 18 -16.26 5.25 -21.68
N PHE A 19 -15.58 5.78 -20.67
CA PHE A 19 -16.06 5.77 -19.29
C PHE A 19 -16.99 6.96 -19.04
N ASN A 20 -17.98 6.76 -18.17
CA ASN A 20 -18.69 7.85 -17.51
C ASN A 20 -18.05 8.14 -16.15
N LYS A 21 -18.27 9.35 -15.61
CA LYS A 21 -17.64 9.78 -14.36
C LYS A 21 -18.02 8.94 -13.14
N LYS A 22 -19.23 8.38 -13.09
CA LYS A 22 -19.66 7.50 -11.98
C LYS A 22 -18.99 6.14 -12.00
N THR A 23 -18.90 5.51 -13.16
CA THR A 23 -18.15 4.25 -13.31
C THR A 23 -16.69 4.47 -12.96
N PHE A 24 -16.09 5.58 -13.42
CA PHE A 24 -14.73 5.93 -13.04
C PHE A 24 -14.59 6.20 -11.53
N LYS A 25 -15.62 6.78 -10.88
CA LYS A 25 -15.68 6.92 -9.43
C LYS A 25 -15.64 5.57 -8.70
N TYR A 26 -16.46 4.61 -9.11
CA TYR A 26 -16.42 3.29 -8.47
C TYR A 26 -15.14 2.52 -8.79
N LEU A 27 -14.62 2.66 -10.02
CA LEU A 27 -13.34 2.07 -10.39
C LEU A 27 -12.21 2.58 -9.49
N ASN A 28 -12.13 3.89 -9.23
CA ASN A 28 -11.07 4.44 -8.39
C ASN A 28 -11.16 3.97 -6.94
N ILE A 29 -12.37 3.87 -6.38
CA ILE A 29 -12.58 3.30 -5.03
C ILE A 29 -12.13 1.83 -5.00
N SER A 30 -12.60 1.00 -5.93
CA SER A 30 -12.32 -0.44 -5.92
C SER A 30 -10.83 -0.75 -6.10
N THR A 31 -10.16 -0.04 -6.99
CA THR A 31 -8.71 -0.22 -7.23
C THR A 31 -7.86 0.28 -6.06
N CYS A 32 -8.22 1.40 -5.43
CA CYS A 32 -7.56 1.84 -4.20
C CYS A 32 -7.78 0.84 -3.05
N LEU A 33 -8.99 0.29 -2.91
CA LEU A 33 -9.29 -0.75 -1.91
C LEU A 33 -8.46 -2.03 -2.14
N ILE A 34 -8.31 -2.45 -3.40
CA ILE A 34 -7.44 -3.59 -3.76
C ILE A 34 -5.99 -3.28 -3.36
N ALA A 35 -5.49 -2.09 -3.69
CA ALA A 35 -4.13 -1.69 -3.33
C ALA A 35 -3.90 -1.68 -1.81
N ASP A 36 -4.84 -1.13 -1.04
CA ASP A 36 -4.74 -1.12 0.43
C ASP A 36 -4.76 -2.53 1.02
N THR A 37 -5.57 -3.42 0.44
CA THR A 37 -5.63 -4.82 0.87
C THR A 37 -4.29 -5.51 0.65
N PHE A 38 -3.62 -5.25 -0.48
CA PHE A 38 -2.28 -5.77 -0.75
C PHE A 38 -1.24 -5.22 0.24
N VAL A 39 -1.27 -3.92 0.53
CA VAL A 39 -0.38 -3.29 1.52
C VAL A 39 -0.61 -3.90 2.90
N ALA A 40 -1.86 -3.97 3.36
CA ALA A 40 -2.24 -4.54 4.65
C ALA A 40 -1.79 -6.00 4.77
N PHE A 41 -2.04 -6.81 3.74
CA PHE A 41 -1.63 -8.20 3.71
C PHE A 41 -0.11 -8.37 3.74
N TYR A 42 0.63 -7.55 2.96
CA TYR A 42 2.09 -7.56 2.99
C TYR A 42 2.64 -7.19 4.37
N LEU A 43 2.14 -6.12 4.98
CA LEU A 43 2.55 -5.70 6.32
C LEU A 43 2.29 -6.80 7.35
N TYR A 44 1.14 -7.47 7.26
CA TYR A 44 0.83 -8.62 8.10
C TYR A 44 1.83 -9.76 7.90
N LEU A 45 2.11 -10.17 6.66
CA LEU A 45 3.03 -11.28 6.40
C LEU A 45 4.47 -11.02 6.87
N VAL A 46 4.92 -9.77 6.79
CA VAL A 46 6.30 -9.40 7.17
C VAL A 46 6.42 -9.18 8.67
N TYR A 47 5.51 -8.40 9.24
CA TYR A 47 5.63 -7.90 10.62
C TYR A 47 4.78 -8.67 11.62
N ALA A 48 3.75 -9.41 11.22
CA ALA A 48 3.02 -10.28 12.15
C ALA A 48 3.64 -11.70 12.28
N ASN A 49 4.87 -11.90 11.82
CA ASN A 49 5.57 -13.18 11.87
C ASN A 49 6.47 -13.29 13.12
N PRO A 50 6.18 -14.20 14.07
CA PRO A 50 7.01 -14.40 15.27
C PRO A 50 8.48 -14.66 14.97
N LYS A 51 8.80 -15.33 13.85
CA LYS A 51 10.18 -15.67 13.47
C LYS A 51 11.05 -14.42 13.29
N THR A 52 10.49 -13.37 12.68
CA THR A 52 11.16 -12.07 12.47
C THR A 52 11.62 -11.47 13.81
N TYR A 53 10.80 -11.60 14.86
CA TYR A 53 11.12 -11.08 16.18
C TYR A 53 12.14 -11.94 16.93
N HIS A 54 12.07 -13.27 16.80
CA HIS A 54 13.07 -14.15 17.39
C HIS A 54 14.49 -13.88 16.85
N GLU A 55 14.63 -13.57 15.56
CA GLU A 55 15.91 -13.15 14.99
C GLU A 55 16.38 -11.81 15.57
N SER A 56 15.46 -10.86 15.75
CA SER A 56 15.74 -9.57 16.37
C SER A 56 16.22 -9.72 17.82
N PHE A 57 15.65 -10.66 18.59
CA PHE A 57 16.13 -10.96 19.95
C PHE A 57 17.53 -11.57 19.97
N LYS A 58 17.89 -12.39 18.98
CA LYS A 58 19.26 -12.94 18.89
C LYS A 58 20.28 -11.82 18.69
N ILE A 59 19.97 -10.86 17.82
CA ILE A 59 20.82 -9.69 17.58
C ILE A 59 20.89 -8.82 18.85
N ALA A 60 19.75 -8.50 19.46
CA ALA A 60 19.69 -7.69 20.68
C ALA A 60 20.48 -8.33 21.84
N TYR A 61 20.39 -9.65 22.01
CA TYR A 61 21.16 -10.38 23.02
C TYR A 61 22.68 -10.23 22.81
N GLN A 62 23.15 -10.38 21.57
CA GLN A 62 24.57 -10.23 21.24
C GLN A 62 25.08 -8.83 21.56
N SER A 63 24.30 -7.79 21.22
CA SER A 63 24.67 -6.41 21.50
C SER A 63 24.64 -6.08 22.99
N LEU A 64 23.62 -6.53 23.73
CA LEU A 64 23.45 -6.18 25.14
C LEU A 64 24.43 -6.90 26.06
N ARG A 65 24.85 -8.12 25.71
CA ARG A 65 25.87 -8.84 26.49
C ARG A 65 27.21 -8.10 26.56
N LEU A 66 27.51 -7.26 25.57
CA LEU A 66 28.72 -6.44 25.54
C LEU A 66 28.66 -5.21 26.46
N VAL A 67 27.45 -4.81 26.87
CA VAL A 67 27.20 -3.60 27.68
C VAL A 67 26.84 -3.99 29.12
N ASP A 68 25.87 -4.90 29.29
CA ASP A 68 25.43 -5.40 30.59
C ASP A 68 24.91 -6.85 30.47
N PRO A 69 25.65 -7.83 31.01
CA PRO A 69 25.25 -9.24 31.00
C PRO A 69 23.92 -9.52 31.71
N SER A 70 23.57 -8.75 32.75
CA SER A 70 22.35 -8.99 33.53
C SER A 70 21.09 -8.67 32.74
N ILE A 71 21.12 -7.60 31.94
CA ILE A 71 20.04 -7.22 31.03
C ILE A 71 19.93 -8.23 29.87
N ALA A 72 21.08 -8.71 29.37
CA ALA A 72 21.12 -9.70 28.30
C ALA A 72 20.43 -11.02 28.73
N ASP A 73 20.61 -11.45 29.97
CA ASP A 73 19.97 -12.65 30.49
C ASP A 73 18.45 -12.47 30.69
N GLY A 74 17.97 -11.27 31.01
CA GLY A 74 16.54 -10.96 31.02
C GLY A 74 15.87 -11.14 29.66
N ILE A 75 16.56 -10.82 28.56
CA ILE A 75 16.06 -11.02 27.19
C ILE A 75 15.97 -12.49 26.80
N LYS A 76 16.70 -13.38 27.46
CA LYS A 76 16.61 -14.82 27.20
C LYS A 76 15.36 -15.48 27.79
N ASP A 77 14.66 -14.82 28.70
CA ASP A 77 13.43 -15.37 29.29
C ASP A 77 12.38 -15.61 28.19
N PRO A 78 11.98 -16.88 27.95
CA PRO A 78 10.98 -17.21 26.94
C PRO A 78 9.63 -16.55 27.20
N ASN A 79 9.25 -16.34 28.47
CA ASN A 79 7.99 -15.70 28.81
C ASN A 79 8.01 -14.22 28.41
N PHE A 80 9.10 -13.52 28.74
CA PHE A 80 9.31 -12.14 28.32
C PHE A 80 9.30 -12.01 26.78
N GLN A 81 10.04 -12.86 26.07
CA GLN A 81 10.05 -12.85 24.60
C GLN A 81 8.65 -13.07 24.02
N ASN A 82 7.91 -14.06 24.51
CA ASN A 82 6.57 -14.36 24.02
C ASN A 82 5.60 -13.20 24.26
N GLN A 83 5.62 -12.58 25.44
CA GLN A 83 4.78 -11.42 25.74
C GLN A 83 5.10 -10.25 24.82
N LEU A 84 6.39 -9.98 24.60
CA LEU A 84 6.80 -8.88 23.72
C LEU A 84 6.44 -9.16 22.26
N ILE A 85 6.61 -10.40 21.77
CA ILE A 85 6.21 -10.79 20.40
C ILE A 85 4.70 -10.62 20.22
N GLN A 86 3.90 -11.10 21.18
CA GLN A 86 2.45 -10.93 21.13
C GLN A 86 2.06 -9.45 21.10
N LEU A 87 2.68 -8.62 21.94
CA LEU A 87 2.47 -7.18 21.95
C LEU A 87 2.81 -6.55 20.60
N MET A 88 3.94 -6.92 20.00
CA MET A 88 4.36 -6.40 18.69
C MET A 88 3.40 -6.82 17.58
N ILE A 89 2.97 -8.08 17.55
CA ILE A 89 2.00 -8.58 16.56
C ILE A 89 0.65 -7.88 16.72
N GLN A 90 0.14 -7.75 17.96
CA GLN A 90 -1.11 -7.04 18.23
C GLN A 90 -1.03 -5.56 17.80
N THR A 91 0.12 -4.93 18.01
CA THR A 91 0.38 -3.55 17.58
C THR A 91 0.33 -3.44 16.06
N VAL A 92 1.00 -4.34 15.33
CA VAL A 92 0.97 -4.38 13.86
C VAL A 92 -0.45 -4.56 13.34
N ILE A 93 -1.20 -5.50 13.91
CA ILE A 93 -2.61 -5.73 13.54
C ILE A 93 -3.45 -4.47 13.79
N SER A 94 -3.26 -3.83 14.94
CA SER A 94 -3.99 -2.60 15.30
C SER A 94 -3.69 -1.46 14.32
N ILE A 95 -2.43 -1.27 13.92
CA ILE A 95 -2.04 -0.27 12.92
C ILE A 95 -2.69 -0.57 11.56
N ILE A 96 -2.69 -1.84 11.13
CA ILE A 96 -3.35 -2.26 9.89
C ILE A 96 -4.85 -1.96 9.95
N CYS A 97 -5.52 -2.26 11.06
CA CYS A 97 -6.94 -1.96 11.24
C CYS A 97 -7.21 -0.45 11.15
N ILE A 98 -6.43 0.38 11.85
CA ILE A 98 -6.58 1.84 11.81
C ILE A 98 -6.36 2.37 10.38
N TYR A 99 -5.32 1.89 9.70
CA TYR A 99 -5.03 2.21 8.31
C TYR A 99 -6.24 1.92 7.39
N LEU A 100 -6.79 0.70 7.46
CA LEU A 100 -7.95 0.31 6.66
C LEU A 100 -9.20 1.14 6.98
N ILE A 101 -9.43 1.47 8.25
CA ILE A 101 -10.57 2.30 8.67
C ILE A 101 -10.46 3.71 8.08
N ILE A 102 -9.28 4.33 8.14
CA ILE A 102 -9.06 5.67 7.58
C ILE A 102 -9.35 5.67 6.08
N HIS A 103 -8.84 4.68 5.34
CA HIS A 103 -9.08 4.55 3.91
C HIS A 103 -10.56 4.29 3.59
N PHE A 104 -11.22 3.44 4.37
CA PHE A 104 -12.66 3.18 4.22
C PHE A 104 -13.50 4.46 4.40
N ILE A 105 -13.17 5.30 5.40
CA ILE A 105 -13.81 6.60 5.60
C ILE A 105 -13.60 7.52 4.38
N VAL A 106 -12.38 7.55 3.82
CA VAL A 106 -12.10 8.30 2.59
C VAL A 106 -12.97 7.82 1.42
N TYR A 107 -13.17 6.50 1.27
CA TYR A 107 -14.03 5.94 0.22
C TYR A 107 -15.49 6.34 0.39
N ILE A 108 -16.01 6.32 1.62
CA ILE A 108 -17.35 6.85 1.92
C ILE A 108 -17.44 8.32 1.49
N PHE A 109 -16.47 9.14 1.85
CA PHE A 109 -16.46 10.55 1.45
C PHE A 109 -16.32 10.76 -0.06
N ARG A 110 -15.62 9.86 -0.76
CA ARG A 110 -15.55 9.87 -2.22
C ARG A 110 -16.92 9.57 -2.83
N ILE A 111 -17.68 8.63 -2.30
CA ILE A 111 -19.05 8.32 -2.75
C ILE A 111 -19.93 9.57 -2.69
N TYR A 112 -19.84 10.32 -1.58
CA TYR A 112 -20.52 11.61 -1.35
C TYR A 112 -19.87 12.81 -2.06
N ASN A 113 -18.97 12.58 -3.03
CA ASN A 113 -18.33 13.61 -3.86
C ASN A 113 -17.61 14.72 -3.07
N LYS A 114 -17.05 14.41 -1.89
CA LYS A 114 -16.27 15.39 -1.12
C LYS A 114 -14.96 15.73 -1.83
N LYS A 115 -14.65 17.02 -1.97
CA LYS A 115 -13.47 17.52 -2.71
C LYS A 115 -12.15 17.00 -2.13
N PHE A 116 -12.02 16.92 -0.82
CA PHE A 116 -10.79 16.42 -0.20
C PHE A 116 -10.56 14.94 -0.50
N ALA A 117 -11.62 14.11 -0.51
CA ALA A 117 -11.52 12.69 -0.82
C ALA A 117 -11.11 12.46 -2.28
N TYR A 118 -11.63 13.29 -3.20
CA TYR A 118 -11.16 13.32 -4.59
C TYR A 118 -9.66 13.64 -4.68
N GLY A 119 -9.22 14.70 -4.01
CA GLY A 119 -7.81 15.10 -4.00
C GLY A 119 -6.89 14.03 -3.40
N TYR A 120 -7.33 13.43 -2.29
CA TYR A 120 -6.62 12.34 -1.63
C TYR A 120 -6.46 11.13 -2.55
N ILE A 121 -7.54 10.62 -3.16
CA ILE A 121 -7.48 9.45 -4.04
C ILE A 121 -6.62 9.73 -5.28
N LYS A 122 -6.68 10.95 -5.82
CA LYS A 122 -5.82 11.37 -6.94
C LYS A 122 -4.35 11.37 -6.54
N LEU A 123 -4.01 11.93 -5.39
CA LEU A 123 -2.64 11.92 -4.87
C LEU A 123 -2.17 10.48 -4.64
N TYR A 124 -3.01 9.67 -3.98
CA TYR A 124 -2.71 8.28 -3.67
C TYR A 124 -2.51 7.42 -4.92
N ALA A 125 -3.33 7.61 -5.96
CA ALA A 125 -3.18 6.91 -7.23
C ALA A 125 -1.83 7.22 -7.89
N TRP A 126 -1.38 8.50 -7.86
CA TRP A 126 -0.09 8.89 -8.40
C TRP A 126 1.07 8.35 -7.57
N THR A 127 1.07 8.60 -6.25
CA THR A 127 2.20 8.21 -5.40
C THR A 127 2.25 6.70 -5.21
N GLY A 128 1.13 6.06 -4.87
CA GLY A 128 1.01 4.62 -4.71
C GLY A 128 1.28 3.88 -6.02
N GLY A 129 0.71 4.35 -7.13
CA GLY A 129 0.93 3.74 -8.44
C GLY A 129 2.41 3.73 -8.85
N VAL A 130 3.10 4.86 -8.68
CA VAL A 130 4.53 4.96 -9.01
C VAL A 130 5.37 4.14 -8.04
N LEU A 131 5.20 4.33 -6.73
CA LEU A 131 6.05 3.68 -5.72
C LEU A 131 5.88 2.16 -5.73
N MET A 132 4.64 1.65 -5.73
CA MET A 132 4.39 0.20 -5.74
C MET A 132 4.95 -0.46 -7.01
N THR A 133 4.78 0.19 -8.16
CA THR A 133 5.31 -0.34 -9.44
C THR A 133 6.83 -0.36 -9.43
N ILE A 134 7.48 0.73 -9.04
CA ILE A 134 8.94 0.82 -8.98
C ILE A 134 9.51 -0.18 -7.97
N THR A 135 8.94 -0.24 -6.77
CA THR A 135 9.37 -1.20 -5.74
C THR A 135 9.24 -2.65 -6.21
N ALA A 136 8.14 -3.00 -6.89
CA ALA A 136 7.97 -4.33 -7.45
C ALA A 136 8.99 -4.64 -8.56
N LEU A 137 9.25 -3.70 -9.47
CA LEU A 137 10.20 -3.87 -10.58
C LEU A 137 11.64 -4.04 -10.09
N PHE A 138 12.03 -3.37 -9.00
CA PHE A 138 13.36 -3.51 -8.42
C PHE A 138 13.54 -4.78 -7.57
N ASN A 139 12.47 -5.50 -7.24
CA ASN A 139 12.51 -6.65 -6.33
C ASN A 139 11.69 -7.84 -6.88
N LEU A 140 11.80 -8.10 -8.20
CA LEU A 140 11.04 -9.17 -8.87
C LEU A 140 11.41 -10.56 -8.36
N GLU A 141 12.62 -10.74 -7.85
CA GLU A 141 13.12 -11.96 -7.22
C GLU A 141 12.46 -12.28 -5.88
N THR A 142 11.79 -11.30 -5.24
CA THR A 142 11.04 -11.50 -4.01
C THR A 142 9.55 -11.56 -4.32
N PRO A 143 8.91 -12.76 -4.37
CA PRO A 143 7.52 -12.90 -4.84
C PRO A 143 6.52 -12.04 -4.06
N ARG A 144 6.77 -11.86 -2.75
CA ARG A 144 5.96 -11.03 -1.85
C ARG A 144 6.06 -9.54 -2.14
N VAL A 145 7.13 -9.07 -2.77
CA VAL A 145 7.28 -7.67 -3.19
C VAL A 145 6.84 -7.51 -4.64
N ALA A 146 7.15 -8.48 -5.51
CA ALA A 146 6.70 -8.51 -6.89
C ALA A 146 5.16 -8.42 -7.03
N MET A 147 4.39 -8.94 -6.06
CA MET A 147 2.92 -8.83 -6.06
C MET A 147 2.41 -7.39 -6.07
N PHE A 148 3.20 -6.40 -5.66
CA PHE A 148 2.83 -4.97 -5.71
C PHE A 148 2.73 -4.43 -7.13
N LEU A 149 3.21 -5.17 -8.15
CA LEU A 149 3.07 -4.76 -9.54
C LEU A 149 1.59 -4.64 -9.95
N ILE A 150 0.74 -5.56 -9.49
CA ILE A 150 -0.70 -5.56 -9.80
C ILE A 150 -1.39 -4.29 -9.28
N PRO A 151 -1.40 -4.01 -7.96
CA PRO A 151 -2.02 -2.80 -7.45
C PRO A 151 -1.31 -1.53 -7.94
N GLY A 152 0.01 -1.56 -8.16
CA GLY A 152 0.75 -0.44 -8.73
C GLY A 152 0.26 -0.05 -10.12
N LEU A 153 0.09 -1.01 -11.03
CA LEU A 153 -0.43 -0.77 -12.37
C LEU A 153 -1.89 -0.30 -12.36
N LEU A 154 -2.73 -0.85 -11.48
CA LEU A 154 -4.12 -0.41 -11.32
C LEU A 154 -4.21 1.04 -10.84
N LEU A 155 -3.37 1.42 -9.86
CA LEU A 155 -3.30 2.80 -9.37
C LEU A 155 -2.74 3.76 -10.43
N LEU A 156 -1.75 3.33 -11.23
CA LEU A 156 -1.27 4.12 -12.37
C LEU A 156 -2.36 4.34 -13.43
N PHE A 157 -3.15 3.31 -13.73
CA PHE A 157 -4.30 3.44 -14.62
C PHE A 157 -5.29 4.50 -14.10
N ASN A 158 -5.62 4.49 -12.81
CA ASN A 158 -6.42 5.54 -12.19
C ASN A 158 -5.78 6.92 -12.27
N ALA A 159 -4.48 7.02 -12.00
CA ALA A 159 -3.75 8.28 -12.02
C ALA A 159 -3.81 8.94 -13.40
N LEU A 160 -3.68 8.13 -14.46
CA LEU A 160 -3.89 8.54 -15.84
C LEU A 160 -5.36 8.88 -16.11
N GLY A 161 -6.32 8.13 -15.55
CA GLY A 161 -7.74 8.44 -15.67
C GLY A 161 -8.11 9.81 -15.09
N PHE A 162 -7.55 10.18 -13.94
CA PHE A 162 -7.73 11.52 -13.36
C PHE A 162 -7.17 12.66 -14.23
N LYS A 163 -6.18 12.37 -15.09
CA LYS A 163 -5.66 13.35 -16.07
C LYS A 163 -6.62 13.55 -17.25
N HIS A 164 -7.40 12.53 -17.59
CA HIS A 164 -8.31 12.52 -18.74
C HIS A 164 -9.79 12.61 -18.35
N GLU A 165 -10.09 12.90 -17.08
CA GLU A 165 -11.47 12.92 -16.55
C GLU A 165 -12.38 13.93 -17.27
N SER A 166 -11.81 15.03 -17.80
CA SER A 166 -12.57 16.03 -18.58
C SER A 166 -13.10 15.50 -19.92
N GLN A 167 -12.61 14.36 -20.38
CA GLN A 167 -13.03 13.72 -21.64
C GLN A 167 -14.07 12.61 -21.40
N MET A 168 -14.34 12.28 -20.14
CA MET A 168 -15.33 11.27 -19.77
C MET A 168 -16.74 11.83 -19.90
N LYS A 169 -17.69 10.95 -20.19
CA LYS A 169 -19.11 11.33 -20.30
C LYS A 169 -19.62 11.81 -18.94
N GLU A 170 -20.29 12.96 -18.95
CA GLU A 170 -21.18 13.35 -17.84
C GLU A 170 -22.33 12.35 -17.76
N GLU A 171 -22.91 12.22 -16.56
CA GLU A 171 -24.13 11.44 -16.37
C GLU A 171 -25.38 12.23 -16.74
#